data_AF-A0A4R7ZCK2-F1
#
_entry.id   AF-A0A4R7ZCK2-F1
#
_cell.length_a   1.000
_cell.length_b   1.000
_cell.length_c   1.000
_cell.angle_alpha   90.00
_cell.angle_beta   90.00
_cell.angle_gamma   90.00
#
_symmetry.space_group_name_H-M   'P 1'
#
loop_
_entity.id
_entity.type
_entity.pdbx_description
1 polymer ?
#
loop_
_entity_poly.entity_id
_entity_poly.type
_entity_poly.pdbx_seq_one_letter_code
_entity_poly.pdbx_strand_id
1 'polypeptide(L)'
;MTADIPLQAFSALLHSENIPTVCRALNMYQVAASYTRLSGGNPLEPLAGEVRTVAREVLSRPPVEAGDEIAAGFDHLSALNVLTTLAEPEDAELIDRILQSTTDDQIRAVATLVATRTR
;
A
#
# COMPACT_ATOMS: atom_id res chain seq x y z
N MET A 1 15.85 -16.94 13.45
CA MET A 1 14.43 -16.77 13.79
C MET A 1 13.89 -15.63 12.95
N THR A 2 13.34 -15.93 11.77
CA THR A 2 12.44 -15.00 11.09
C THR A 2 11.19 -14.91 11.97
N ALA A 3 10.84 -13.71 12.42
CA ALA A 3 9.57 -13.52 13.10
C ALA A 3 8.48 -13.71 12.04
N ASP A 4 7.98 -14.92 11.90
CA ASP A 4 6.78 -15.18 11.11
C ASP A 4 5.65 -14.40 11.78
N ILE A 5 5.18 -13.36 11.08
CA ILE A 5 3.98 -12.67 11.49
C ILE A 5 2.84 -13.62 11.18
N PRO A 6 2.06 -14.07 12.18
CA PRO A 6 0.91 -14.90 11.90
C PRO A 6 -0.01 -14.16 10.94
N LEU A 7 -0.44 -14.80 9.84
CA LEU A 7 -1.29 -14.18 8.82
C LEU A 7 -2.53 -13.50 9.43
N GLN A 8 -3.09 -14.09 10.48
CA GLN A 8 -4.21 -13.53 11.22
C GLN A 8 -3.87 -12.20 11.92
N ALA A 9 -2.67 -12.09 12.50
CA ALA A 9 -2.22 -10.84 13.12
C ALA A 9 -1.99 -9.75 12.07
N PHE A 10 -1.40 -10.10 10.92
CA PHE A 10 -1.27 -9.17 9.81
C PHE A 10 -2.63 -8.70 9.29
N SER A 11 -3.56 -9.62 9.05
CA SER A 11 -4.92 -9.28 8.58
C SER A 11 -5.65 -8.38 9.58
N ALA A 12 -5.49 -8.60 10.89
CA ALA A 12 -6.04 -7.72 11.92
C ALA A 12 -5.47 -6.29 11.88
N LEU A 13 -4.17 -6.13 11.58
CA LEU A 13 -3.57 -4.80 11.39
C LEU A 13 -4.08 -4.14 10.10
N LEU A 14 -4.20 -4.91 9.02
CA LEU A 14 -4.63 -4.43 7.72
C LEU A 14 -6.07 -3.89 7.73
N HIS A 15 -6.95 -4.51 8.51
CA HIS A 15 -8.36 -4.13 8.64
C HIS A 15 -8.65 -3.23 9.87
N SER A 16 -7.62 -2.64 10.47
CA SER A 16 -7.80 -1.74 11.61
C SER A 16 -8.55 -0.47 11.22
N GLU A 17 -9.39 0.05 12.11
CA GLU A 17 -9.99 1.39 11.95
C GLU A 17 -8.97 2.52 12.18
N ASN A 18 -7.78 2.20 12.73
CA ASN A 18 -6.70 3.15 12.94
C ASN A 18 -5.81 3.23 11.67
N ILE A 19 -5.87 4.35 10.95
CA ILE A 19 -5.12 4.57 9.70
C ILE A 19 -3.60 4.37 9.85
N PRO A 20 -2.93 4.89 10.89
CA PRO A 20 -1.50 4.58 11.12
C PRO A 20 -1.19 3.08 11.17
N THR A 21 -2.08 2.29 11.78
CA THR A 21 -1.97 0.82 11.86
C THR A 21 -2.09 0.17 10.48
N VAL A 22 -3.06 0.61 9.66
CA VAL A 22 -3.21 0.14 8.27
C VAL A 22 -1.97 0.48 7.44
N CYS A 23 -1.46 1.72 7.55
CA CYS A 23 -0.23 2.14 6.87
C CYS A 23 0.97 1.26 7.26
N ARG A 24 1.07 0.90 8.54
CA ARG A 24 2.10 -0.02 9.01
C ARG A 24 1.96 -1.40 8.37
N ALA A 25 0.76 -1.95 8.28
CA ALA A 25 0.51 -3.23 7.60
C ALA A 25 0.90 -3.18 6.11
N LEU A 26 0.50 -2.13 5.39
CA LEU A 26 0.87 -1.93 3.98
C LEU A 26 2.39 -1.88 3.80
N ASN A 27 3.09 -1.09 4.62
CA ASN A 27 4.54 -0.98 4.56
C ASN A 27 5.25 -2.28 4.95
N MET A 28 4.70 -3.05 5.88
CA MET A 28 5.20 -4.40 6.22
C MET A 28 5.10 -5.36 5.03
N TYR A 29 3.99 -5.34 4.30
CA TYR A 29 3.85 -6.12 3.07
C TYR A 29 4.91 -5.72 2.04
N GLN A 30 5.08 -4.42 1.79
CA GLN A 30 6.05 -3.93 0.82
C GLN A 30 7.49 -4.32 1.16
N VAL A 31 7.85 -4.27 2.45
CA VAL A 31 9.15 -4.75 2.94
C VAL A 31 9.28 -6.25 2.65
N ALA A 32 8.29 -7.07 3.03
CA ALA A 32 8.34 -8.51 2.80
C ALA A 32 8.45 -8.85 1.29
N ALA A 33 7.68 -8.15 0.45
CA ALA A 33 7.72 -8.29 -1.00
C ALA A 33 9.09 -7.94 -1.60
N SER A 34 9.76 -6.92 -1.06
CA SER A 34 11.10 -6.49 -1.51
C SER A 34 12.19 -7.54 -1.27
N TYR A 35 12.01 -8.39 -0.24
CA TYR A 35 12.97 -9.44 0.11
C TYR A 35 12.62 -10.82 -0.44
N THR A 36 11.50 -10.98 -1.18
CA THR A 36 11.00 -12.27 -1.70
C THR A 36 12.08 -13.18 -2.30
N ARG A 37 12.96 -12.62 -3.15
CA ARG A 37 14.04 -13.40 -3.81
C ARG A 37 15.11 -13.89 -2.84
N LEU A 38 15.31 -13.20 -1.72
CA LEU A 38 16.32 -13.51 -0.72
C LEU A 38 15.77 -14.40 0.40
N SER A 39 14.46 -14.32 0.69
CA SER A 39 13.78 -15.07 1.76
C SER A 39 13.14 -16.38 1.31
N GLY A 40 13.17 -16.70 0.01
CA GLY A 40 12.53 -17.90 -0.54
C GLY A 40 11.01 -17.78 -0.70
N GLY A 41 10.49 -16.54 -0.74
CA GLY A 41 9.06 -16.25 -0.81
C GLY A 41 8.66 -15.05 0.05
N ASN A 42 7.49 -14.46 -0.23
CA ASN A 42 6.87 -13.48 0.65
C ASN A 42 5.91 -14.22 1.59
N PRO A 43 6.15 -14.26 2.91
CA PRO A 43 5.28 -14.97 3.85
C PRO A 43 3.85 -14.40 3.87
N LEU A 44 3.63 -13.18 3.39
CA LEU A 44 2.33 -12.51 3.32
C LEU A 44 1.65 -12.66 1.94
N GLU A 45 2.27 -13.36 0.98
CA GLU A 45 1.72 -13.59 -0.36
C GLU A 45 0.27 -14.12 -0.37
N PRO A 46 -0.16 -15.02 0.54
CA PRO A 46 -1.55 -15.47 0.60
C PRO A 46 -2.59 -14.35 0.80
N LEU A 47 -2.16 -13.18 1.32
CA LEU A 47 -3.02 -12.02 1.57
C LEU A 47 -2.86 -10.91 0.53
N ALA A 48 -2.14 -11.15 -0.59
CA ALA A 48 -1.89 -10.13 -1.62
C ALA A 48 -3.19 -9.48 -2.15
N GLY A 49 -4.24 -10.28 -2.38
CA GLY A 49 -5.54 -9.77 -2.84
C GLY A 49 -6.24 -8.86 -1.82
N GLU A 50 -6.19 -9.21 -0.54
CA GLU A 50 -6.72 -8.37 0.56
C GLU A 50 -5.94 -7.07 0.68
N VAL A 51 -4.61 -7.17 0.61
CA VAL A 51 -3.70 -6.01 0.66
C VAL A 51 -3.98 -5.04 -0.48
N ARG A 52 -4.18 -5.54 -1.71
CA ARG A 52 -4.57 -4.69 -2.85
C ARG A 52 -5.93 -4.03 -2.62
N THR A 53 -6.92 -4.79 -2.15
CA THR A 53 -8.26 -4.25 -1.87
C THR A 53 -8.19 -3.10 -0.87
N VAL A 54 -7.49 -3.27 0.24
CA VAL A 54 -7.31 -2.23 1.27
C VAL A 54 -6.53 -1.03 0.73
N ALA A 55 -5.48 -1.26 -0.07
CA ALA A 55 -4.76 -0.16 -0.72
C ALA A 55 -5.68 0.67 -1.63
N ARG A 56 -6.56 0.03 -2.41
CA ARG A 56 -7.55 0.72 -3.24
C ARG A 56 -8.56 1.50 -2.41
N GLU A 57 -9.03 0.93 -1.29
CA GLU A 57 -9.95 1.59 -0.38
C GLU A 57 -9.34 2.86 0.24
N VAL A 58 -8.08 2.80 0.68
CA VAL A 58 -7.33 3.98 1.17
C VAL A 58 -7.27 5.05 0.08
N LEU A 59 -6.88 4.66 -1.13
CA LEU A 59 -6.73 5.57 -2.28
C LEU A 59 -8.05 6.15 -2.81
N SER A 60 -9.18 5.51 -2.51
CA SER A 60 -10.51 6.03 -2.86
C SER A 60 -10.98 7.18 -1.99
N ARG A 61 -10.31 7.43 -0.85
CA ARG A 61 -10.61 8.49 0.09
C ARG A 61 -9.62 9.66 -0.09
N PRO A 62 -9.97 10.89 0.32
CA PRO A 62 -8.99 11.96 0.40
C PRO A 62 -7.78 11.54 1.24
N PRO A 63 -6.54 11.96 0.87
CA PRO A 63 -5.36 11.70 1.69
C PRO A 63 -5.55 12.25 3.10
N VAL A 64 -4.97 11.58 4.10
CA VAL A 64 -5.05 12.09 5.47
C VAL A 64 -4.26 13.39 5.63
N GLU A 65 -4.80 14.29 6.45
CA GLU A 65 -4.08 15.47 6.92
C GLU A 65 -2.95 15.08 7.87
N ALA A 66 -1.99 15.98 8.09
CA ALA A 66 -0.91 15.74 9.05
C ALA A 66 -1.45 15.60 10.48
N GLY A 67 -0.95 14.61 11.22
CA GLY A 67 -1.26 14.39 12.62
C GLY A 67 -0.03 14.00 13.44
N ASP A 68 -0.23 13.60 14.69
CA ASP A 68 0.85 13.28 15.63
C ASP A 68 1.64 12.02 15.24
N GLU A 69 1.00 11.05 14.59
CA GLU A 69 1.60 9.75 14.26
C GLU A 69 2.09 9.64 12.81
N ILE A 70 1.48 10.37 11.88
CA ILE A 70 1.76 10.28 10.44
C ILE A 70 1.71 11.65 9.78
N ALA A 71 2.57 11.84 8.77
CA ALA A 71 2.58 13.03 7.93
C ALA A 71 1.36 13.06 6.99
N ALA A 72 1.05 14.25 6.44
CA ALA A 72 0.02 14.40 5.44
C ALA A 72 0.27 13.48 4.23
N GLY A 73 -0.78 12.81 3.73
CA GLY A 73 -0.72 11.92 2.58
C GLY A 73 0.09 10.63 2.78
N PHE A 74 0.52 10.32 4.00
CA PHE A 74 1.30 9.11 4.29
C PHE A 74 0.54 7.81 4.01
N ASP A 75 -0.78 7.84 4.13
CA ASP A 75 -1.68 6.74 3.79
C ASP A 75 -1.68 6.44 2.30
N HIS A 76 -1.79 7.47 1.47
CA HIS A 76 -1.70 7.37 0.01
C HIS A 76 -0.32 6.87 -0.41
N LEU A 77 0.76 7.39 0.19
CA LEU A 77 2.12 6.91 -0.07
C LEU A 77 2.29 5.42 0.27
N SER A 78 1.78 4.99 1.44
CA SER A 78 1.86 3.59 1.87
C SER A 78 1.09 2.65 0.93
N ALA A 79 -0.12 3.06 0.51
CA ALA A 79 -0.95 2.31 -0.42
C ALA A 79 -0.32 2.24 -1.83
N LEU A 80 0.15 3.36 -2.37
CA LEU A 80 0.80 3.41 -3.68
C LEU A 80 2.09 2.57 -3.70
N ASN A 81 2.87 2.60 -2.63
CA ASN A 81 4.09 1.79 -2.52
C ASN A 81 3.79 0.30 -2.66
N VAL A 82 2.76 -0.21 -2.00
CA VAL A 82 2.32 -1.61 -2.17
C VAL A 82 1.86 -1.89 -3.60
N LEU A 83 1.13 -0.97 -4.22
CA LEU A 83 0.67 -1.10 -5.60
C LEU A 83 1.81 -1.06 -6.63
N THR A 84 3.01 -0.58 -6.27
CA THR A 84 4.19 -0.80 -7.12
C THR A 84 4.53 -2.27 -7.33
N THR A 85 4.00 -3.16 -6.50
CA THR A 85 4.17 -4.62 -6.62
C THR A 85 2.88 -5.31 -7.05
N LEU A 86 1.72 -4.84 -6.57
CA LEU A 86 0.45 -5.56 -6.67
C LEU A 86 -0.57 -5.00 -7.65
N ALA A 87 -0.31 -3.84 -8.27
CA ALA A 87 -1.28 -3.22 -9.16
C ALA A 87 -1.62 -4.10 -10.36
N GLU A 88 -2.89 -4.09 -10.72
CA GLU A 88 -3.44 -4.74 -11.91
C GLU A 88 -4.03 -3.69 -12.87
N PRO A 89 -4.31 -4.04 -14.15
CA PRO A 89 -4.89 -3.12 -15.13
C PRO A 89 -6.18 -2.43 -14.64
N GLU A 90 -6.99 -3.09 -13.81
CA GLU A 90 -8.21 -2.55 -13.22
C GLU A 90 -7.98 -1.36 -12.27
N ASP A 91 -6.74 -1.16 -11.82
CA ASP A 91 -6.38 -0.03 -10.96
C ASP A 91 -6.11 1.27 -11.77
N ALA A 92 -6.02 1.19 -13.10
CA ALA A 92 -5.62 2.32 -13.96
C ALA A 92 -6.45 3.60 -13.73
N GLU A 93 -7.79 3.48 -13.72
CA GLU A 93 -8.68 4.64 -13.54
C GLU A 93 -8.54 5.27 -12.14
N LEU A 94 -8.22 4.49 -11.12
CA LEU A 94 -7.97 5.00 -9.78
C LEU A 94 -6.65 5.79 -9.76
N ILE A 95 -5.60 5.23 -10.37
CA ILE A 95 -4.27 5.88 -10.41
C ILE A 95 -4.30 7.15 -11.25
N ASP A 96 -5.00 7.16 -12.39
CA ASP A 96 -5.14 8.35 -13.22
C ASP A 96 -5.87 9.48 -12.48
N ARG A 97 -6.92 9.16 -11.70
CA ARG A 97 -7.60 10.15 -10.85
C ARG A 97 -6.65 10.76 -9.81
N ILE A 98 -5.84 9.94 -9.15
CA ILE A 98 -4.84 10.43 -8.17
C ILE A 98 -3.82 11.35 -8.84
N LEU A 99 -3.30 10.95 -10.01
CA LEU A 99 -2.34 11.76 -10.77
C LEU A 99 -2.91 13.12 -11.18
N GLN A 100 -4.22 13.19 -11.49
CA GLN A 100 -4.91 14.43 -11.84
C GLN A 100 -5.19 15.33 -10.63
N SER A 101 -5.41 14.76 -9.44
CA SER A 101 -5.81 15.53 -8.26
C SER A 101 -4.67 15.86 -7.29
N THR A 102 -3.59 15.09 -7.28
CA THR A 102 -2.53 15.25 -6.27
C THR A 102 -1.66 16.48 -6.52
N THR A 103 -1.48 17.29 -5.48
CA THR A 103 -0.51 18.37 -5.44
C THR A 103 0.82 17.95 -4.82
N ASP A 104 0.89 16.77 -4.20
CA ASP A 104 2.08 16.25 -3.55
C ASP A 104 3.01 15.56 -4.57
N ASP A 105 4.25 16.04 -4.66
CA ASP A 105 5.23 15.55 -5.62
C ASP A 105 5.68 14.11 -5.34
N GLN A 106 5.73 13.69 -4.07
CA GLN A 106 6.08 12.31 -3.71
C GLN A 106 4.96 11.35 -4.11
N ILE A 107 3.71 11.70 -3.81
CA ILE A 107 2.54 10.92 -4.24
C ILE A 107 2.52 10.83 -5.77
N ARG A 108 2.74 11.94 -6.47
CA ARG A 108 2.78 11.95 -7.95
C ARG A 108 3.88 11.04 -8.50
N ALA A 109 5.07 11.08 -7.91
CA ALA A 109 6.19 10.25 -8.33
C ALA A 109 5.87 8.75 -8.19
N VAL A 110 5.34 8.32 -7.03
CA VAL A 110 5.01 6.91 -6.81
C VAL A 110 3.81 6.48 -7.68
N ALA A 111 2.77 7.29 -7.78
CA ALA A 111 1.62 7.01 -8.65
C ALA A 111 2.03 6.84 -10.12
N THR A 112 3.00 7.62 -10.60
CA THR A 112 3.55 7.46 -11.95
C THR A 112 4.22 6.10 -12.14
N LEU A 113 4.93 5.60 -11.12
CA LEU A 113 5.52 4.26 -11.17
C LEU A 113 4.45 3.16 -11.19
N VAL A 114 3.36 3.34 -10.45
CA VAL A 114 2.22 2.41 -10.47
C VAL A 114 1.55 2.42 -11.84
N ALA A 115 1.33 3.58 -12.44
CA ALA A 115 0.70 3.72 -13.75
C ALA A 115 1.44 2.98 -14.88
N THR A 116 2.75 2.73 -14.74
CA THR A 116 3.50 1.90 -15.71
C THR A 116 3.11 0.42 -15.69
N ARG A 117 2.44 -0.04 -14.63
CA ARG A 117 2.03 -1.43 -14.43
C ARG A 117 0.56 -1.70 -14.72
N THR A 118 -0.24 -0.64 -14.79
CA THR A 118 -1.69 -0.72 -14.99
C THR A 118 -2.11 -0.43 -16.44
N ARG A 119 -1.14 -0.31 -17.36
CA ARG A 119 -1.36 0.01 -18.78
C ARG A 119 -1.22 -1.21 -19.68
#